data_AF-A0A9P6C5H5-F1
#
_entry.id   AF-A0A9P6C5H5-F1
#
_cell.length_a   1.000
_cell.length_b   1.000
_cell.length_c   1.000
_cell.angle_alpha   90.00
_cell.angle_beta   90.00
_cell.angle_gamma   90.00
#
_symmetry.space_group_name_H-M   'P 1'
#
loop_
_entity.id
_entity.type
_entity.pdbx_description
1 polymer ?
#
loop_
_entity_poly.entity_id
_entity_poly.type
_entity_poly.pdbx_seq_one_letter_code
_entity_poly.pdbx_strand_id
1 'polypeptide(L)'
;MYFSRVNQIFVDAHLTLEEIKEMGLRDSAGGQPAHIRRSKMPKTHSRLKKNWEEFIDNLMREWKTLNIISGLLLSGILTILQVDGANTDTITRHAALCSLLCALLSLMYGCFFIIRFSGMRRVYKATEWAIEAYRDQTMVWNVWVMLALPAIWLVWSILAYVACIMAFMWRVRPGVVIPEEPRLDFALRVFVCCIFGIGMSYAVLVINTLRRYG
;
A
#
# COMPACT_ATOMS: atom_id res chain seq x y z
N MET A 1 13.35 -2.36 -0.05
CA MET A 1 13.52 -1.47 -1.23
C MET A 1 13.26 0.00 -0.91
N TYR A 2 12.09 0.37 -0.38
CA TYR A 2 11.76 1.78 -0.09
C TYR A 2 12.69 2.45 0.93
N PHE A 3 13.07 1.76 2.02
CA PHE A 3 14.05 2.25 2.98
C PHE A 3 15.40 2.60 2.34
N SER A 4 15.92 1.75 1.45
CA SER A 4 17.19 2.01 0.77
C SER A 4 17.13 3.24 -0.14
N ARG A 5 16.01 3.44 -0.86
CA ARG A 5 15.82 4.60 -1.73
C ARG A 5 15.77 5.89 -0.91
N VAL A 6 15.05 5.89 0.20
CA VAL A 6 14.97 7.08 1.05
C VAL A 6 16.27 7.31 1.82
N ASN A 7 16.93 6.26 2.29
CA ASN A 7 18.26 6.39 2.91
C ASN A 7 19.28 6.97 1.92
N GLN A 8 19.23 6.58 0.63
CA GLN A 8 20.06 7.22 -0.41
C GLN A 8 19.72 8.70 -0.61
N ILE A 9 18.44 9.09 -0.59
CA ILE A 9 18.04 10.50 -0.67
C ILE A 9 18.62 11.32 0.50
N PHE A 10 18.66 10.74 1.71
CA PHE A 10 19.21 11.40 2.89
C PHE A 10 20.75 11.39 2.92
N VAL A 11 21.38 10.30 2.50
CA VAL A 11 22.84 10.16 2.39
C VAL A 11 23.41 11.08 1.30
N ASP A 12 22.78 11.13 0.12
CA ASP A 12 23.17 12.02 -0.98
C ASP A 12 22.97 13.51 -0.64
N ALA A 13 22.10 13.81 0.32
CA ALA A 13 21.87 15.17 0.80
C ALA A 13 22.92 15.64 1.82
N HIS A 14 23.86 14.78 2.29
CA HIS A 14 24.88 15.12 3.29
C HIS A 14 24.32 15.84 4.54
N LEU A 15 23.05 15.58 4.89
CA LEU A 15 22.37 16.29 5.97
C LEU A 15 22.29 15.40 7.20
N THR A 16 22.90 15.86 8.29
CA THR A 16 22.73 15.21 9.60
C THR A 16 21.31 15.50 10.13
N LEU A 17 20.74 14.56 10.90
CA LEU A 17 19.37 14.66 11.46
C LEU A 17 19.15 15.98 12.24
N GLU A 18 20.23 16.51 12.81
CA GLU A 18 20.31 17.81 13.51
C GLU A 18 20.06 19.02 12.57
N GLU A 19 20.67 19.06 11.39
CA GLU A 19 20.50 20.16 10.41
C GLU A 19 19.09 20.18 9.80
N ILE A 20 18.51 18.98 9.61
CA ILE A 20 17.13 18.80 9.14
C ILE A 20 16.13 19.39 10.17
N LYS A 21 16.39 19.16 11.46
CA LYS A 21 15.58 19.66 12.58
C LYS A 21 15.70 21.18 12.73
N GLU A 22 16.91 21.74 12.58
CA GLU A 22 17.14 23.18 12.63
C GLU A 22 16.46 23.92 11.46
N MET A 23 16.38 23.28 10.28
CA MET A 23 15.71 23.85 9.10
C MET A 23 14.18 23.85 9.19
N GLY A 24 13.55 22.79 9.72
CA GLY A 24 12.09 22.76 9.95
C GLY A 24 11.61 23.82 10.94
N LEU A 25 12.43 24.11 11.96
CA LEU A 25 12.18 25.17 12.94
C LEU A 25 12.27 26.58 12.32
N ARG A 26 13.21 26.82 11.40
CA ARG A 26 13.38 28.12 10.74
C ARG A 26 12.28 28.46 9.73
N ASP A 27 11.68 27.46 9.08
CA ASP A 27 10.60 27.68 8.10
C ASP A 27 9.25 28.01 8.78
N SER A 28 9.06 27.51 10.01
CA SER A 28 7.87 27.77 10.86
C SER A 28 7.92 29.13 11.57
N ALA A 29 9.10 29.76 11.69
CA ALA A 29 9.31 30.98 12.48
C ALA A 29 8.97 32.30 11.78
N GLY A 30 8.43 32.28 10.55
CA GLY A 30 7.59 33.36 9.97
C GLY A 30 8.09 34.81 9.93
N GLY A 31 9.36 35.13 10.25
CA GLY A 31 9.78 36.50 10.56
C GLY A 31 10.67 37.23 9.53
N GLN A 32 11.02 36.64 8.38
CA GLN A 32 11.98 37.27 7.45
C GLN A 32 11.41 37.56 6.05
N PRO A 33 11.72 38.76 5.48
CA PRO A 33 11.20 39.20 4.20
C PRO A 33 11.64 38.30 3.04
N ALA A 34 10.73 38.04 2.10
CA ALA A 34 10.83 37.05 1.03
C ALA A 34 12.10 37.15 0.15
N HIS A 35 12.69 38.35 0.04
CA HIS A 35 13.92 38.59 -0.73
C HIS A 35 15.19 38.00 -0.09
N ILE A 36 15.28 37.97 1.24
CA ILE A 36 16.42 37.38 1.98
C ILE A 36 16.28 35.85 2.06
N ARG A 37 15.03 35.37 2.09
CA ARG A 37 14.67 33.94 2.15
C ARG A 37 15.13 33.16 0.90
N ARG A 38 15.22 33.84 -0.26
CA ARG A 38 15.62 33.25 -1.55
C ARG A 38 17.14 33.13 -1.73
N SER A 39 17.94 33.98 -1.08
CA SER A 39 19.40 34.05 -1.31
C SER A 39 20.21 33.10 -0.42
N LYS A 40 19.61 32.55 0.65
CA LYS A 40 20.28 31.67 1.63
C LYS A 40 19.67 30.27 1.73
N MET A 41 18.89 29.81 0.75
CA MET A 41 18.62 28.36 0.67
C MET A 41 19.89 27.65 0.22
N PRO A 42 20.51 26.79 1.06
CA PRO A 42 21.65 26.00 0.62
C PRO A 42 21.22 25.18 -0.60
N LYS A 43 22.08 25.08 -1.61
CA LYS A 43 21.82 24.25 -2.82
C LYS A 43 21.37 22.82 -2.47
N THR A 44 21.78 22.35 -1.30
CA THR A 44 21.37 21.10 -0.65
C THR A 44 19.85 21.00 -0.40
N HIS A 45 19.19 22.06 0.08
CA HIS A 45 17.73 22.06 0.33
C HIS A 45 16.93 21.95 -0.98
N SER A 46 17.36 22.63 -2.04
CA SER A 46 16.71 22.50 -3.36
C SER A 46 16.86 21.10 -3.97
N ARG A 47 17.99 20.42 -3.71
CA ARG A 47 18.23 19.04 -4.16
C ARG A 47 17.38 18.05 -3.37
N LEU A 48 17.36 18.17 -2.04
CA LEU A 48 16.50 17.34 -1.18
C LEU A 48 15.02 17.47 -1.55
N LYS A 49 14.56 18.72 -1.76
CA LYS A 49 13.20 19.01 -2.23
C LYS A 49 12.89 18.27 -3.52
N LYS A 50 13.76 18.41 -4.53
CA LYS A 50 13.57 17.80 -5.85
C LYS A 50 13.54 16.27 -5.75
N ASN A 51 14.50 15.67 -5.03
CA ASN A 51 14.57 14.22 -4.85
C ASN A 51 13.36 13.66 -4.09
N TRP A 52 12.85 14.40 -3.09
CA TRP A 52 11.63 14.03 -2.37
C TRP A 52 10.39 14.11 -3.26
N GLU A 53 10.23 15.21 -4.00
CA GLU A 53 9.12 15.38 -4.94
C GLU A 53 9.13 14.27 -5.99
N GLU A 54 10.29 13.93 -6.55
CA GLU A 54 10.45 12.81 -7.49
C GLU A 54 10.11 11.45 -6.84
N PHE A 55 10.52 11.21 -5.60
CA PHE A 55 10.18 9.99 -4.87
C PHE A 55 8.66 9.84 -4.68
N ILE A 56 7.98 10.89 -4.22
CA ILE A 56 6.52 10.89 -4.04
C ILE A 56 5.81 10.75 -5.39
N ASP A 57 6.28 11.44 -6.44
CA ASP A 57 5.71 11.32 -7.78
C ASP A 57 5.88 9.90 -8.35
N ASN A 58 6.97 9.20 -8.01
CA ASN A 58 7.16 7.80 -8.37
C ASN A 58 6.24 6.88 -7.57
N LEU A 59 6.11 7.06 -6.25
CA LEU A 59 5.17 6.29 -5.42
C LEU A 59 3.72 6.44 -5.90
N MET A 60 3.29 7.67 -6.19
CA MET A 60 1.94 7.93 -6.69
C MET A 60 1.71 7.27 -8.05
N ARG A 61 2.72 7.24 -8.94
CA ARG A 61 2.64 6.52 -10.20
C ARG A 61 2.55 5.01 -9.99
N GLU A 62 3.40 4.44 -9.12
CA GLU A 62 3.36 3.03 -8.76
C GLU A 62 1.95 2.63 -8.24
N TRP A 63 1.39 3.36 -7.26
CA TRP A 63 0.08 3.05 -6.71
C TRP A 63 -1.07 3.21 -7.71
N LYS A 64 -1.01 4.20 -8.60
CA LYS A 64 -2.00 4.33 -9.69
C LYS A 64 -1.98 3.10 -10.59
N THR A 65 -0.80 2.63 -10.97
CA THR A 65 -0.66 1.41 -11.76
C THR A 65 -1.21 0.19 -11.02
N LEU A 66 -0.88 0.03 -9.73
CA LEU A 66 -1.42 -1.08 -8.91
C LEU A 66 -2.95 -1.03 -8.82
N ASN A 67 -3.56 0.15 -8.72
CA ASN A 67 -5.01 0.31 -8.71
C ASN A 67 -5.65 -0.10 -10.04
N ILE A 68 -5.04 0.27 -11.17
CA ILE A 68 -5.50 -0.17 -12.50
C ILE A 68 -5.48 -1.69 -12.57
N ILE A 69 -4.37 -2.32 -12.18
CA ILE A 69 -4.24 -3.79 -12.17
C ILE A 69 -5.27 -4.43 -11.23
N SER A 70 -5.45 -3.87 -10.03
CA SER A 70 -6.46 -4.35 -9.07
C SER A 70 -7.87 -4.28 -9.65
N GLY A 71 -8.23 -3.19 -10.33
CA GLY A 71 -9.52 -3.04 -10.99
C GLY A 71 -9.73 -4.03 -12.15
N LEU A 72 -8.72 -4.25 -12.98
CA LEU A 72 -8.74 -5.26 -14.04
C LEU A 72 -8.91 -6.67 -13.46
N LEU A 73 -8.18 -6.97 -12.38
CA LEU A 73 -8.25 -8.26 -11.70
C LEU A 73 -9.62 -8.50 -11.08
N LEU A 74 -10.22 -7.49 -10.42
CA LEU A 74 -11.59 -7.56 -9.91
C LEU A 74 -12.60 -7.92 -11.02
N SER A 75 -12.48 -7.29 -12.18
CA SER A 75 -13.34 -7.59 -13.34
C SER A 75 -13.18 -9.04 -13.81
N GLY A 76 -11.94 -9.53 -13.91
CA GLY A 76 -11.66 -10.93 -14.25
C GLY A 76 -12.24 -11.92 -13.25
N ILE A 77 -12.07 -11.66 -11.95
CA ILE A 77 -12.59 -12.52 -10.87
C ILE A 77 -14.13 -12.55 -10.88
N LEU A 78 -14.79 -11.41 -11.09
CA LEU A 78 -16.24 -11.37 -11.19
C LEU A 78 -16.73 -12.14 -12.42
N THR A 79 -16.00 -12.08 -13.53
CA THR A 79 -16.33 -12.83 -14.74
C THR A 79 -16.23 -14.35 -14.52
N ILE A 80 -15.17 -14.85 -13.87
CA ILE A 80 -15.06 -16.29 -13.61
C ILE A 80 -16.15 -16.79 -12.65
N LEU A 81 -16.56 -15.97 -11.68
CA LEU A 81 -17.66 -16.30 -10.76
C LEU A 81 -19.02 -16.40 -11.46
N GLN A 82 -19.19 -15.74 -12.61
CA GLN A 82 -20.41 -15.79 -13.42
C GLN A 82 -20.48 -17.04 -14.32
N VAL A 83 -19.38 -17.77 -14.49
CA VAL A 83 -19.36 -18.99 -15.31
C VAL A 83 -20.06 -20.13 -14.58
N ASP A 84 -20.96 -20.82 -15.28
CA ASP A 84 -21.64 -22.00 -14.76
C ASP A 84 -20.64 -23.07 -14.31
N GLY A 85 -20.83 -23.59 -13.10
CA GLY A 85 -19.92 -24.56 -12.47
C GLY A 85 -18.85 -23.95 -11.57
N ALA A 86 -18.47 -22.68 -11.75
CA ALA A 86 -17.48 -22.04 -10.89
C ALA A 86 -18.03 -21.73 -9.48
N ASN A 87 -19.30 -21.32 -9.40
CA ASN A 87 -19.96 -21.00 -8.14
C ASN A 87 -20.45 -22.26 -7.36
N THR A 88 -20.61 -23.38 -8.06
CA THR A 88 -21.04 -24.64 -7.44
C THR A 88 -19.88 -25.39 -6.78
N ASP A 89 -18.65 -25.17 -7.23
CA ASP A 89 -17.47 -25.78 -6.62
C ASP A 89 -16.98 -24.97 -5.41
N THR A 90 -16.99 -25.57 -4.22
CA THR A 90 -16.63 -24.89 -2.96
C THR A 90 -15.22 -24.29 -2.98
N ILE A 91 -14.22 -25.00 -3.51
CA ILE A 91 -12.82 -24.54 -3.51
C ILE A 91 -12.66 -23.36 -4.48
N THR A 92 -13.18 -23.49 -5.70
CA THR A 92 -13.13 -22.45 -6.73
C THR A 92 -13.81 -21.18 -6.24
N ARG A 93 -15.01 -21.30 -5.66
CA ARG A 93 -15.75 -20.17 -5.07
C ARG A 93 -14.96 -19.43 -3.99
N HIS A 94 -14.41 -20.15 -3.00
CA HIS A 94 -13.70 -19.50 -1.89
C HIS A 94 -12.34 -18.94 -2.32
N ALA A 95 -11.64 -19.58 -3.27
CA ALA A 95 -10.41 -19.05 -3.85
C ALA A 95 -10.68 -17.74 -4.61
N ALA A 96 -11.75 -17.68 -5.41
CA ALA A 96 -12.19 -16.47 -6.08
C ALA A 96 -12.55 -15.36 -5.07
N LEU A 97 -13.33 -15.66 -4.04
CA LEU A 97 -13.69 -14.69 -2.99
C LEU A 97 -12.48 -14.17 -2.22
N CYS A 98 -11.52 -15.04 -1.91
CA CYS A 98 -10.26 -14.65 -1.27
C CYS A 98 -9.46 -13.69 -2.16
N SER A 99 -9.33 -14.02 -3.44
CA SER A 99 -8.67 -13.17 -4.43
C SER A 99 -9.37 -11.82 -4.57
N LEU A 100 -10.71 -11.81 -4.63
CA LEU A 100 -11.55 -10.62 -4.75
C LEU A 100 -11.36 -9.69 -3.54
N LEU A 101 -11.38 -10.24 -2.33
CA LEU A 101 -11.17 -9.48 -1.09
C LEU A 101 -9.76 -8.88 -1.03
N CYS A 102 -8.74 -9.64 -1.41
CA CYS A 102 -7.37 -9.12 -1.45
C CYS A 102 -7.21 -7.99 -2.50
N ALA A 103 -7.82 -8.13 -3.69
CA ALA A 103 -7.83 -7.08 -4.71
C ALA A 103 -8.57 -5.83 -4.23
N LEU A 104 -9.71 -6.00 -3.55
CA LEU A 104 -10.48 -4.90 -2.98
C LEU A 104 -9.69 -4.16 -1.90
N LEU A 105 -9.05 -4.88 -0.98
CA LEU A 105 -8.18 -4.31 0.05
C LEU A 105 -7.00 -3.55 -0.58
N SER A 106 -6.33 -4.15 -1.56
CA SER A 106 -5.27 -3.48 -2.35
C SER A 106 -5.76 -2.16 -2.95
N LEU A 107 -6.92 -2.18 -3.61
CA LEU A 107 -7.51 -1.02 -4.28
C LEU A 107 -7.89 0.07 -3.26
N MET A 108 -8.51 -0.31 -2.13
CA MET A 108 -8.87 0.61 -1.06
C MET A 108 -7.64 1.30 -0.48
N TYR A 109 -6.58 0.54 -0.17
CA TYR A 109 -5.33 1.10 0.34
C TYR A 109 -4.65 2.00 -0.68
N GLY A 110 -4.55 1.57 -1.94
CA GLY A 110 -3.93 2.36 -3.00
C GLY A 110 -4.66 3.70 -3.20
N CYS A 111 -5.99 3.70 -3.28
CA CYS A 111 -6.79 4.92 -3.38
C CYS A 111 -6.61 5.83 -2.16
N PHE A 112 -6.70 5.28 -0.95
CA PHE A 112 -6.55 6.04 0.29
C PHE A 112 -5.15 6.69 0.39
N PHE A 113 -4.10 5.94 0.03
CA PHE A 113 -2.74 6.46 0.00
C PHE A 113 -2.53 7.54 -1.04
N ILE A 114 -3.05 7.39 -2.27
CA ILE A 114 -2.96 8.45 -3.28
C ILE A 114 -3.59 9.74 -2.75
N ILE A 115 -4.79 9.68 -2.15
CA ILE A 115 -5.46 10.86 -1.60
C ILE A 115 -4.60 11.52 -0.51
N ARG A 116 -4.18 10.74 0.49
CA ARG A 116 -3.51 11.27 1.68
C ARG A 116 -2.07 11.70 1.43
N PHE A 117 -1.34 11.01 0.55
CA PHE A 117 0.05 11.34 0.18
C PHE A 117 0.14 12.39 -0.93
N SER A 118 -0.91 12.64 -1.72
CA SER A 118 -0.90 13.78 -2.67
C SER A 118 -0.64 15.12 -1.96
N GLY A 119 -1.04 15.23 -0.69
CA GLY A 119 -0.78 16.40 0.17
C GLY A 119 0.60 16.44 0.82
N MET A 120 1.41 15.38 0.75
CA MET A 120 2.74 15.29 1.37
C MET A 120 3.89 15.76 0.46
N ARG A 121 3.58 16.40 -0.66
CA ARG A 121 4.57 16.94 -1.61
C ARG A 121 5.45 18.05 -1.00
N ARG A 122 5.06 18.65 0.13
CA ARG A 122 5.79 19.73 0.79
C ARG A 122 6.96 19.19 1.64
N VAL A 123 8.15 19.77 1.46
CA VAL A 123 9.43 19.33 2.08
C VAL A 123 9.45 19.38 3.60
N TYR A 124 8.73 20.32 4.23
CA TYR A 124 8.67 20.38 5.69
C TYR A 124 8.00 19.12 6.28
N LYS A 125 6.98 18.57 5.61
CA LYS A 125 6.35 17.31 6.02
C LYS A 125 7.26 16.12 5.75
N ALA A 126 8.08 16.17 4.70
CA ALA A 126 9.08 15.14 4.39
C ALA A 126 10.10 14.96 5.50
N THR A 127 10.52 16.08 6.08
CA THR A 127 11.49 16.17 7.17
C THR A 127 10.95 15.52 8.44
N GLU A 128 9.74 15.88 8.86
CA GLU A 128 9.08 15.27 10.03
C GLU A 128 8.83 13.77 9.80
N TRP A 129 8.39 13.42 8.59
CA TRP A 129 8.12 12.03 8.22
C TRP A 129 9.38 11.17 8.21
N ALA A 130 10.52 11.71 7.76
CA ALA A 130 11.78 10.98 7.73
C ALA A 130 12.41 10.79 9.12
N ILE A 131 12.36 11.83 9.98
CA ILE A 131 12.84 11.73 11.37
C ILE A 131 12.02 10.67 12.11
N GLU A 132 10.70 10.69 11.96
CA GLU A 132 9.82 9.75 12.66
C GLU A 132 9.89 8.33 12.08
N ALA A 133 10.08 8.16 10.77
CA ALA A 133 10.33 6.86 10.13
C ALA A 133 11.64 6.20 10.60
N TYR A 134 12.59 6.99 11.10
CA TYR A 134 13.81 6.50 11.73
C TYR A 134 13.61 6.14 13.21
N ARG A 135 12.66 6.81 13.89
CA ARG A 135 12.39 6.63 15.32
C ARG A 135 11.46 5.45 15.62
N ASP A 136 10.46 5.21 14.78
CA ASP A 136 9.39 4.22 15.02
C ASP A 136 9.63 2.91 14.23
N GLN A 137 10.80 2.31 14.43
CA GLN A 137 11.19 1.02 13.83
C GLN A 137 10.79 -0.15 14.76
N THR A 138 9.49 -0.34 14.99
CA THR A 138 9.05 -1.58 15.65
C THR A 138 9.10 -2.76 14.67
N MET A 139 9.48 -3.95 15.14
CA MET A 139 9.66 -5.13 14.28
C MET A 139 8.39 -5.53 13.50
N VAL A 140 7.20 -5.23 14.03
CA VAL A 140 5.90 -5.60 13.45
C VAL A 140 5.23 -4.50 12.63
N TRP A 141 5.57 -3.22 12.83
CA TRP A 141 4.98 -2.11 12.09
C TRP A 141 6.05 -1.09 11.73
N ASN A 142 6.19 -0.85 10.43
CA ASN A 142 7.10 0.14 9.88
C ASN A 142 6.40 0.93 8.79
N VAL A 143 6.70 2.21 8.69
CA VAL A 143 6.22 3.10 7.64
C VAL A 143 6.48 2.53 6.23
N TRP A 144 7.58 1.80 6.06
CA TRP A 144 7.88 1.12 4.79
C TRP A 144 6.91 -0.03 4.48
N VAL A 145 6.46 -0.75 5.50
CA VAL A 145 5.43 -1.79 5.36
C VAL A 145 4.12 -1.13 4.95
N MET A 146 3.77 0.01 5.56
CA MET A 146 2.60 0.80 5.18
C MET A 146 2.62 1.14 3.68
N LEU A 147 3.73 1.64 3.15
CA LEU A 147 3.84 2.00 1.72
C LEU A 147 3.73 0.79 0.77
N ALA A 148 4.16 -0.39 1.23
CA ALA A 148 4.15 -1.63 0.45
C ALA A 148 2.82 -2.40 0.50
N LEU A 149 1.90 -2.07 1.43
CA LEU A 149 0.64 -2.79 1.64
C LEU A 149 -0.18 -3.02 0.36
N PRO A 150 -0.43 -2.04 -0.52
CA PRO A 150 -1.24 -2.25 -1.72
C PRO A 150 -0.61 -3.31 -2.64
N ALA A 151 0.72 -3.27 -2.79
CA ALA A 151 1.45 -4.24 -3.60
C ALA A 151 1.38 -5.65 -2.99
N ILE A 152 1.54 -5.77 -1.66
CA ILE A 152 1.47 -7.07 -0.97
C ILE A 152 0.09 -7.72 -1.14
N TRP A 153 -0.98 -6.95 -0.90
CA TRP A 153 -2.35 -7.44 -1.07
C TRP A 153 -2.66 -7.80 -2.53
N LEU A 154 -2.13 -7.04 -3.49
CA LEU A 154 -2.28 -7.37 -4.91
C LEU A 154 -1.57 -8.68 -5.29
N VAL A 155 -0.35 -8.91 -4.79
CA VAL A 155 0.38 -10.17 -5.07
C VAL A 155 -0.39 -11.36 -4.52
N TRP A 156 -0.89 -11.28 -3.29
CA TRP A 156 -1.73 -12.34 -2.72
C TRP A 156 -3.02 -12.55 -3.52
N SER A 157 -3.63 -11.47 -4.01
CA SER A 157 -4.80 -11.56 -4.89
C SER A 157 -4.48 -12.30 -6.19
N ILE A 158 -3.38 -11.98 -6.86
CA ILE A 158 -2.95 -12.65 -8.10
C ILE A 158 -2.67 -14.13 -7.86
N LEU A 159 -1.94 -14.47 -6.79
CA LEU A 159 -1.66 -15.86 -6.43
C LEU A 159 -2.95 -16.65 -6.15
N ALA A 160 -3.88 -16.07 -5.39
CA ALA A 160 -5.18 -16.67 -5.13
C ALA A 160 -6.03 -16.79 -6.40
N TYR A 161 -5.93 -15.84 -7.34
CA TYR A 161 -6.63 -15.90 -8.62
C TYR A 161 -6.09 -17.01 -9.52
N VAL A 162 -4.77 -17.16 -9.58
CA VAL A 162 -4.13 -18.28 -10.30
C VAL A 162 -4.58 -19.61 -9.69
N ALA A 163 -4.59 -19.72 -8.36
CA ALA A 163 -5.12 -20.91 -7.69
C ALA A 163 -6.61 -21.17 -8.01
N CYS A 164 -7.42 -20.11 -8.11
CA CYS A 164 -8.82 -20.20 -8.53
C CYS A 164 -8.95 -20.75 -9.96
N ILE A 165 -8.17 -20.24 -10.92
CA ILE A 165 -8.18 -20.73 -12.31
C ILE A 165 -7.78 -22.21 -12.35
N MET A 166 -6.72 -22.59 -11.62
CA MET A 166 -6.27 -23.96 -11.55
C MET A 166 -7.34 -24.89 -10.94
N ALA A 167 -7.99 -24.45 -9.85
CA ALA A 167 -9.09 -25.20 -9.24
C ALA A 167 -10.28 -25.36 -10.21
N PHE A 168 -10.66 -24.29 -10.91
CA PHE A 168 -11.71 -24.31 -11.92
C PHE A 168 -11.39 -25.33 -13.02
N MET A 169 -10.18 -25.27 -13.60
CA MET A 169 -9.74 -26.18 -14.65
C MET A 169 -9.75 -27.66 -14.25
N TRP A 170 -9.39 -27.97 -13.00
CA TRP A 170 -9.32 -29.37 -12.55
C TRP A 170 -10.64 -29.94 -12.03
N ARG A 171 -11.49 -29.11 -11.41
CA ARG A 171 -12.68 -29.57 -10.67
C ARG A 171 -13.97 -29.40 -11.45
N VAL A 172 -14.10 -28.36 -12.27
CA VAL A 172 -15.34 -28.11 -12.99
C VAL A 172 -15.45 -29.06 -14.17
N ARG A 173 -16.41 -29.98 -14.11
CA ARG A 173 -16.77 -30.88 -15.20
C ARG A 173 -18.27 -30.78 -15.45
N PRO A 174 -18.71 -30.65 -16.71
CA PRO A 174 -20.12 -30.55 -17.03
C PRO A 174 -20.86 -31.81 -16.57
N GLY A 175 -21.92 -31.63 -15.76
CA GLY A 175 -22.78 -32.71 -15.27
C GLY A 175 -22.28 -33.49 -14.06
N VAL A 176 -21.11 -33.16 -13.50
CA VAL A 176 -20.58 -33.81 -12.29
C VAL A 176 -20.58 -32.83 -11.12
N VAL A 177 -21.45 -33.07 -10.14
CA VAL A 177 -21.47 -32.30 -8.89
C VAL A 177 -20.59 -33.02 -7.88
N ILE A 178 -19.54 -32.35 -7.41
CA ILE A 178 -18.68 -32.88 -6.35
C ILE A 178 -19.42 -32.70 -5.01
N PRO A 179 -19.57 -33.77 -4.20
CA PRO A 179 -20.20 -33.64 -2.89
C PRO A 179 -19.49 -32.60 -2.01
N GLU A 180 -20.25 -31.69 -1.40
CA GLU A 180 -19.69 -30.69 -0.50
C GLU A 180 -19.32 -31.33 0.85
N GLU A 181 -18.08 -31.14 1.29
CA GLU A 181 -17.65 -31.51 2.64
C GLU A 181 -17.92 -30.34 3.62
N PRO A 182 -18.83 -30.49 4.60
CA PRO A 182 -19.22 -29.38 5.48
C PRO A 182 -18.07 -28.81 6.31
N ARG A 183 -17.10 -29.65 6.69
CA ARG A 183 -15.93 -29.23 7.48
C ARG A 183 -15.00 -28.34 6.66
N LEU A 184 -14.81 -28.66 5.38
CA LEU A 184 -13.96 -27.89 4.48
C LEU A 184 -14.59 -26.53 4.16
N ASP A 185 -15.89 -26.49 3.89
CA ASP A 185 -16.62 -25.24 3.65
C ASP A 185 -16.53 -24.30 4.86
N PHE A 186 -16.77 -24.81 6.07
CA PHE A 186 -16.61 -24.02 7.29
C PHE A 186 -15.17 -23.50 7.48
N ALA A 187 -14.16 -24.35 7.27
CA ALA A 187 -12.76 -23.97 7.39
C ALA A 187 -12.37 -22.85 6.39
N LEU A 188 -12.83 -22.94 5.14
CA LEU A 188 -12.57 -21.93 4.12
C LEU A 188 -13.27 -20.61 4.43
N ARG A 189 -14.49 -20.63 4.97
CA ARG A 189 -15.18 -19.40 5.44
C ARG A 189 -14.41 -18.72 6.56
N VAL A 190 -13.98 -19.49 7.57
CA VAL A 190 -13.17 -18.96 8.67
C VAL A 190 -11.87 -18.38 8.14
N PHE A 191 -11.19 -19.07 7.23
CA PHE A 191 -9.96 -18.59 6.61
C PHE A 191 -10.14 -17.26 5.88
N VAL A 192 -11.19 -17.13 5.07
CA VAL A 192 -11.52 -15.87 4.37
C VAL A 192 -11.84 -14.74 5.36
N CYS A 193 -12.60 -15.03 6.42
CA CYS A 193 -12.87 -14.05 7.49
C CYS A 193 -11.59 -13.63 8.23
N CYS A 194 -10.66 -14.55 8.50
CA CYS A 194 -9.37 -14.24 9.10
C CYS A 194 -8.55 -13.32 8.20
N ILE A 195 -8.49 -13.57 6.89
CA ILE A 195 -7.81 -12.69 5.94
C ILE A 195 -8.41 -11.29 5.95
N PHE A 196 -9.74 -11.18 5.93
CA PHE A 196 -10.42 -9.89 6.01
C PHE A 196 -10.14 -9.18 7.36
N GLY A 197 -10.15 -9.92 8.47
CA GLY A 197 -9.83 -9.38 9.80
C GLY A 197 -8.38 -8.87 9.89
N ILE A 198 -7.42 -9.62 9.33
CA ILE A 198 -6.03 -9.17 9.20
C ILE A 198 -5.97 -7.90 8.36
N GLY A 199 -6.66 -7.88 7.21
CA GLY A 199 -6.86 -6.69 6.39
C GLY A 199 -7.31 -5.49 7.23
N MET A 200 -8.41 -5.62 7.96
CA MET A 200 -8.96 -4.53 8.76
C MET A 200 -8.01 -4.08 9.89
N SER A 201 -7.31 -5.01 10.55
CA SER A 201 -6.34 -4.67 11.58
C SER A 201 -5.21 -3.78 11.04
N TYR A 202 -4.69 -4.09 9.85
CA TYR A 202 -3.72 -3.23 9.16
C TYR A 202 -4.35 -1.89 8.79
N ALA A 203 -5.61 -1.83 8.35
CA ALA A 203 -6.28 -0.54 8.07
C ALA A 203 -6.35 0.37 9.30
N VAL A 204 -6.64 -0.20 10.47
CA VAL A 204 -6.67 0.56 11.73
C VAL A 204 -5.27 1.08 12.07
N LEU A 205 -4.23 0.26 11.93
CA LEU A 205 -2.84 0.68 12.13
C LEU A 205 -2.44 1.81 11.18
N VAL A 206 -2.80 1.68 9.89
CA VAL A 206 -2.59 2.70 8.86
C VAL A 206 -3.25 4.02 9.26
N ILE A 207 -4.53 4.00 9.64
CA ILE A 207 -5.30 5.20 10.01
C ILE A 207 -4.71 5.85 11.25
N ASN A 208 -4.39 5.08 12.29
CA ASN A 208 -3.79 5.59 13.51
C ASN A 208 -2.44 6.26 13.23
N THR A 209 -1.63 5.62 12.39
CA THR A 209 -0.34 6.12 11.95
C THR A 209 -0.49 7.43 11.18
N LEU A 210 -1.43 7.50 10.23
CA LEU A 210 -1.69 8.71 9.43
C LEU A 210 -2.40 9.84 10.19
N ARG A 211 -3.16 9.53 11.26
CA ARG A 211 -3.70 10.50 12.21
C ARG A 211 -2.60 11.11 13.06
N ARG A 212 -1.61 10.31 13.47
CA ARG A 212 -0.41 10.81 14.16
C ARG A 212 0.47 11.69 13.27
N TYR A 213 0.43 11.49 11.94
CA TYR A 213 1.13 12.28 10.92
C TYR A 213 0.31 13.44 10.30
N GLY A 214 -0.93 13.68 10.75
CA GLY A 214 -1.84 14.68 10.18
C GLY A 214 -1.84 15.96 10.98
#